data_AF-A0A9N9KY53-F1
#
_entry.id   AF-A0A9N9KY53-F1
#
_cell.length_a   1.000
_cell.length_b   1.000
_cell.length_c   1.000
_cell.angle_alpha   90.00
_cell.angle_beta   90.00
_cell.angle_gamma   90.00
#
_symmetry.space_group_name_H-M   'P 1'
#
loop_
_entity.id
_entity.type
_entity.pdbx_description
1 polymer ?
#
loop_
_entity_poly.entity_id
_entity_poly.type
_entity_poly.pdbx_seq_one_letter_code
_entity_poly.pdbx_strand_id
1 'polypeptide(L)'
;MSTPSSTPASQSTNTQTPLQIAEAKMKAAGSKQLEIRYRNWVLAQPKLNEVRQDMKDIYEHMRPLITKYNKAVDEKDEAIAKEAGKEIYHLELHLDHLNQLVNESIPEQNWKEEYDADQEILNAFEEMSALKESST
;
A
#
# COMPACT_ATOMS: atom_id res chain seq x y z
N MET A 1 -65.02 22.77 -17.39
CA MET A 1 -64.69 21.85 -18.51
C MET A 1 -63.46 22.43 -19.19
N SER A 2 -62.27 21.84 -18.97
CA SER A 2 -61.47 21.00 -19.90
C SER A 2 -60.80 21.84 -21.02
N THR A 3 -59.48 21.87 -21.24
CA THR A 3 -58.47 20.79 -21.27
C THR A 3 -57.03 21.30 -21.01
N PRO A 4 -56.15 20.55 -20.31
CA PRO A 4 -54.72 20.86 -20.20
C PRO A 4 -53.92 20.29 -21.38
N SER A 5 -52.97 21.08 -21.91
CA SER A 5 -52.02 20.64 -22.94
C SER A 5 -50.91 19.80 -22.31
N SER A 6 -50.73 18.58 -22.81
CA SER A 6 -49.73 17.62 -22.33
C SER A 6 -48.47 17.73 -23.18
N THR A 7 -47.43 18.36 -22.65
CA THR A 7 -46.08 18.18 -23.17
C THR A 7 -45.65 16.74 -22.85
N PRO A 8 -45.29 15.90 -23.83
CA PRO A 8 -44.76 14.60 -23.52
C PRO A 8 -43.38 14.79 -22.87
N ALA A 9 -43.25 14.33 -21.62
CA ALA A 9 -41.94 14.20 -21.00
C ALA A 9 -41.13 13.20 -21.83
N SER A 10 -40.16 13.72 -22.58
CA SER A 10 -39.18 12.90 -23.28
C SER A 10 -38.31 12.23 -22.22
N GLN A 11 -38.74 11.05 -21.77
CA GLN A 11 -37.92 10.16 -20.97
C GLN A 11 -36.82 9.62 -21.89
N SER A 12 -35.70 10.34 -21.93
CA SER A 12 -34.45 9.84 -22.50
C SER A 12 -34.03 8.61 -21.69
N THR A 13 -34.32 7.42 -22.19
CA THR A 13 -33.86 6.15 -21.64
C THR A 13 -32.36 6.05 -21.91
N ASN A 14 -31.58 6.55 -20.95
CA ASN A 14 -30.12 6.51 -20.97
C ASN A 14 -29.66 5.05 -20.78
N THR A 15 -29.77 4.24 -21.82
CA THR A 15 -29.40 2.82 -21.79
C THR A 15 -27.92 2.73 -22.11
N GLN A 16 -27.09 2.64 -21.06
CA GLN A 16 -25.65 2.42 -21.21
C GLN A 16 -25.39 1.09 -21.90
N THR A 17 -24.44 1.07 -22.83
CA THR A 17 -24.00 -0.18 -23.46
C THR A 17 -23.24 -1.05 -22.45
N PRO A 18 -23.15 -2.38 -22.64
CA PRO A 18 -22.34 -3.24 -21.78
C PRO A 18 -20.90 -2.76 -21.64
N LEU A 19 -20.30 -2.21 -22.71
CA LEU A 19 -18.97 -1.63 -22.67
C LEU A 19 -18.91 -0.38 -21.77
N GLN A 20 -19.89 0.51 -21.86
CA GLN A 20 -19.97 1.70 -21.00
C GLN A 20 -20.20 1.32 -19.52
N ILE A 21 -20.92 0.23 -19.25
CA ILE A 21 -21.10 -0.31 -17.90
C ILE A 21 -19.78 -0.85 -17.36
N ALA A 22 -19.04 -1.64 -18.17
CA ALA A 22 -17.74 -2.17 -17.79
C ALA A 22 -16.70 -1.06 -17.55
N GLU A 23 -16.70 -0.02 -18.39
CA GLU A 23 -15.86 1.18 -18.20
C GLU A 23 -16.21 1.94 -16.90
N ALA A 24 -17.50 2.09 -16.60
CA ALA A 24 -17.95 2.73 -15.38
C ALA A 24 -17.54 1.92 -14.14
N LYS A 25 -17.64 0.58 -14.18
CA LYS A 25 -17.16 -0.32 -13.12
C LYS A 25 -15.66 -0.16 -12.90
N MET A 26 -14.85 -0.18 -13.97
CA MET A 26 -13.39 -0.02 -13.88
C MET A 26 -13.01 1.32 -13.23
N LYS A 27 -13.67 2.41 -13.66
CA LYS A 27 -13.43 3.75 -13.09
C LYS A 27 -13.82 3.85 -11.62
N ALA A 28 -14.95 3.25 -11.23
CA ALA A 28 -15.42 3.23 -9.84
C ALA A 28 -14.48 2.41 -8.95
N ALA A 29 -14.08 1.21 -9.40
CA ALA A 29 -13.12 0.35 -8.69
C ALA A 29 -11.75 1.03 -8.53
N GLY A 30 -11.24 1.67 -9.59
CA GLY A 30 -10.01 2.47 -9.52
C GLY A 30 -10.08 3.64 -8.55
N SER A 31 -11.23 4.31 -8.46
CA SER A 31 -11.44 5.42 -7.51
C SER A 31 -11.46 4.92 -6.05
N LYS A 32 -12.10 3.78 -5.80
CA LYS A 32 -12.12 3.10 -4.49
C LYS A 32 -10.72 2.64 -4.07
N GLN A 33 -9.95 2.03 -4.97
CA GLN A 33 -8.56 1.63 -4.71
C GLN A 33 -7.69 2.84 -4.31
N LEU A 34 -7.83 3.97 -5.00
CA LEU A 34 -7.09 5.19 -4.68
C LEU A 34 -7.43 5.74 -3.28
N GLU A 35 -8.70 5.69 -2.89
CA GLU A 35 -9.16 6.11 -1.55
C GLU A 35 -8.60 5.19 -0.45
N ILE A 36 -8.62 3.87 -0.67
CA ILE A 36 -8.04 2.89 0.26
C ILE A 36 -6.55 3.13 0.43
N ARG A 37 -5.80 3.33 -0.67
CA ARG A 37 -4.36 3.63 -0.62
C ARG A 37 -4.06 4.91 0.12
N TYR A 38 -4.84 5.97 -0.11
CA TYR A 38 -4.70 7.22 0.62
C TYR A 38 -4.94 7.02 2.12
N ARG A 39 -5.98 6.28 2.50
CA ARG A 39 -6.26 5.94 3.90
C ARG A 39 -5.13 5.14 4.54
N ASN A 40 -4.61 4.13 3.85
CA ASN A 40 -3.47 3.32 4.31
C ASN A 40 -2.22 4.18 4.50
N TRP A 41 -1.94 5.10 3.57
CA TRP A 41 -0.84 6.05 3.69
C TRP A 41 -0.97 6.95 4.93
N VAL A 42 -2.16 7.51 5.18
CA VAL A 42 -2.41 8.35 6.35
C VAL A 42 -2.24 7.58 7.66
N LEU A 43 -2.69 6.31 7.71
CA LEU A 43 -2.53 5.45 8.90
C LEU A 43 -1.07 5.06 9.14
N ALA A 44 -0.31 4.75 8.09
CA ALA A 44 1.09 4.39 8.21
C ALA A 44 2.00 5.59 8.52
N GLN A 45 1.58 6.82 8.19
CA GLN A 45 2.45 7.99 8.24
C GLN A 45 3.08 8.28 9.62
N PRO A 46 2.34 8.23 10.75
CA PRO A 46 2.92 8.43 12.07
C PRO A 46 4.02 7.41 12.37
N LYS A 47 3.77 6.12 12.07
CA LYS A 47 4.75 5.05 12.28
C LYS A 47 5.95 5.15 11.35
N LEU A 48 5.76 5.54 10.10
CA LEU A 48 6.87 5.81 9.18
C LEU A 48 7.74 6.98 9.66
N ASN A 49 7.16 7.99 10.31
CA ASN A 49 7.91 9.11 10.87
C ASN A 49 8.70 8.71 12.13
N GLU A 50 8.10 7.91 13.02
CA GLU A 50 8.78 7.32 14.18
C GLU A 50 9.96 6.44 13.73
N VAL A 51 9.69 5.48 12.83
CA VAL A 51 10.69 4.55 12.28
C VAL A 51 11.81 5.28 11.55
N ARG A 52 11.53 6.39 10.85
CA ARG A 52 12.57 7.15 10.14
C ARG A 52 13.65 7.65 11.10
N GLN A 53 13.26 8.19 12.24
CA GLN A 53 14.22 8.72 13.20
C GLN A 53 14.99 7.59 13.87
N ASP A 54 14.30 6.53 14.30
CA ASP A 54 14.94 5.38 14.94
C ASP A 54 15.92 4.66 13.99
N MET A 55 15.57 4.50 12.70
CA MET A 55 16.48 3.93 11.70
C MET A 55 17.74 4.76 11.50
N LYS A 56 17.60 6.09 11.54
CA LYS A 56 18.76 6.99 11.44
C LYS A 56 19.68 6.79 12.65
N ASP A 57 19.12 6.75 13.84
CA ASP A 57 19.87 6.63 15.09
C ASP A 57 20.55 5.24 15.18
N ILE A 58 19.86 4.17 14.77
CA ILE A 58 20.45 2.84 14.65
C ILE A 58 21.62 2.85 13.67
N TYR A 59 21.47 3.46 12.49
CA TYR A 59 22.55 3.52 11.51
C TYR A 59 23.78 4.28 12.04
N GLU A 60 23.56 5.43 12.67
CA GLU A 60 24.62 6.24 13.27
C GLU A 60 25.35 5.47 14.39
N HIS A 61 24.65 4.63 15.14
CA HIS A 61 25.24 3.80 16.20
C HIS A 61 25.92 2.52 15.67
N MET A 62 25.34 1.87 14.66
CA MET A 62 25.82 0.60 14.13
C MET A 62 27.10 0.74 13.31
N ARG A 63 27.26 1.85 12.57
CA ARG A 63 28.44 2.10 11.72
C ARG A 63 29.78 2.06 12.47
N PRO A 64 29.98 2.79 13.59
CA PRO A 64 31.23 2.70 14.35
C PRO A 64 31.43 1.31 14.97
N LEU A 65 30.36 0.62 15.36
CA LEU A 65 30.44 -0.74 15.91
C LEU A 65 30.91 -1.76 14.88
N ILE A 66 30.40 -1.71 13.66
CA ILE A 66 30.88 -2.57 12.55
C ILE A 66 32.36 -2.31 12.29
N THR A 67 32.78 -1.04 12.32
CA THR A 67 34.20 -0.68 12.14
C THR A 67 35.06 -1.24 13.29
N LYS A 68 34.61 -1.09 14.54
CA LYS A 68 35.28 -1.64 15.74
C LYS A 68 35.36 -3.16 15.68
N TYR A 69 34.27 -3.81 15.29
CA TYR A 69 34.18 -5.26 15.12
C TYR A 69 35.17 -5.77 14.07
N ASN A 70 35.13 -5.22 12.86
CA ASN A 70 36.02 -5.64 11.77
C ASN A 70 37.49 -5.46 12.14
N LYS A 71 37.84 -4.33 12.74
CA LYS A 71 39.19 -4.09 13.23
C LYS A 71 39.62 -5.11 14.29
N ALA A 72 38.74 -5.40 15.26
CA ALA A 72 39.03 -6.39 16.29
C ALA A 72 39.19 -7.81 15.72
N VAL A 73 38.42 -8.16 14.69
CA VAL A 73 38.57 -9.42 13.95
C VAL A 73 39.92 -9.48 13.24
N ASP A 74 40.32 -8.41 12.54
CA ASP A 74 41.63 -8.33 11.86
C ASP A 74 42.80 -8.43 12.84
N GLU A 75 42.67 -7.81 14.02
CA GLU A 75 43.65 -7.81 15.10
C GLU A 75 43.61 -9.09 15.96
N LYS A 76 42.65 -9.99 15.71
CA LYS A 76 42.37 -11.20 16.51
C LYS A 76 42.06 -10.90 17.99
N ASP A 77 41.49 -9.74 18.27
CA ASP A 77 41.00 -9.38 19.59
C ASP A 77 39.56 -9.91 19.78
N GLU A 78 39.48 -11.14 20.29
CA GLU A 78 38.20 -11.82 20.50
C GLU A 78 37.30 -11.11 21.52
N ALA A 79 37.87 -10.41 22.50
CA ALA A 79 37.09 -9.74 23.54
C ALA A 79 36.35 -8.54 22.95
N ILE A 80 37.06 -7.69 22.19
CA ILE A 80 36.48 -6.51 21.54
C ILE A 80 35.52 -6.92 20.42
N ALA A 81 35.87 -7.93 19.62
CA ALA A 81 34.99 -8.45 18.57
C ALA A 81 33.68 -8.99 19.16
N LYS A 82 33.75 -9.73 20.27
CA LYS A 82 32.55 -10.27 20.94
C LYS A 82 31.68 -9.17 21.57
N GLU A 83 32.28 -8.14 22.14
CA GLU A 83 31.55 -6.99 22.68
C GLU A 83 30.80 -6.24 21.56
N ALA A 84 31.53 -5.81 20.51
CA ALA A 84 30.94 -5.08 19.40
C ALA A 84 29.88 -5.91 18.65
N GLY A 85 30.11 -7.21 18.48
CA GLY A 85 29.14 -8.12 17.84
C GLY A 85 27.83 -8.26 18.61
N LYS A 86 27.86 -8.25 19.95
CA LYS A 86 26.64 -8.26 20.78
C LYS A 86 25.83 -6.98 20.59
N GLU A 87 26.48 -5.83 20.58
CA GLU A 87 25.82 -4.55 20.38
C GLU A 87 25.20 -4.47 18.98
N ILE A 88 25.90 -4.93 17.94
CA ILE A 88 25.36 -5.04 16.58
C ILE A 88 24.11 -5.93 16.57
N TYR A 89 24.16 -7.11 17.20
CA TYR A 89 23.02 -8.02 17.27
C TYR A 89 21.79 -7.38 17.94
N HIS A 90 21.99 -6.59 19.01
CA HIS A 90 20.89 -5.87 19.64
C HIS A 90 20.27 -4.81 18.74
N LEU A 91 21.09 -4.12 17.93
CA LEU A 91 20.59 -3.17 16.94
C LEU A 91 19.82 -3.88 15.81
N GLU A 92 20.26 -5.05 15.37
CA GLU A 92 19.54 -5.86 14.39
C GLU A 92 18.14 -6.28 14.88
N LEU A 93 18.03 -6.70 16.15
CA LEU A 93 16.71 -6.98 16.75
C LEU A 93 15.81 -5.74 16.79
N HIS A 94 16.39 -4.55 16.98
CA HIS A 94 15.64 -3.30 16.93
C HIS A 94 15.16 -3.00 15.50
N LEU A 95 15.96 -3.29 14.47
CA LEU A 95 15.55 -3.17 13.06
C LEU A 95 14.34 -4.06 12.73
N ASP A 96 14.35 -5.30 13.21
CA ASP A 96 13.23 -6.24 13.01
C ASP A 96 11.93 -5.71 13.66
N HIS A 97 12.04 -5.13 14.86
CA HIS A 97 10.91 -4.49 15.53
C HIS A 97 10.36 -3.32 14.71
N LEU A 98 11.22 -2.44 14.19
CA LEU A 98 10.79 -1.29 13.39
C LEU A 98 10.06 -1.73 12.11
N ASN A 99 10.54 -2.79 11.45
CA ASN A 99 9.83 -3.38 10.30
C ASN A 99 8.44 -3.91 10.69
N GLN A 100 8.33 -4.55 11.85
CA GLN A 100 7.04 -5.02 12.38
C GLN A 100 6.08 -3.85 12.66
N LEU A 101 6.55 -2.75 13.26
CA LEU A 101 5.73 -1.57 13.54
C LEU A 101 5.16 -0.92 12.28
N VAL A 102 5.93 -0.88 11.19
CA VAL A 102 5.42 -0.39 9.90
C VAL A 102 4.33 -1.32 9.38
N ASN A 103 4.54 -2.64 9.43
CA ASN A 103 3.55 -3.60 8.94
C ASN A 103 2.25 -3.60 9.76
N GLU A 104 2.35 -3.44 11.09
CA GLU A 104 1.20 -3.37 12.00
C GLU A 104 0.47 -2.02 11.95
N SER A 105 1.07 -0.99 11.34
CA SER A 105 0.46 0.34 11.23
C SER A 105 -0.78 0.38 10.32
N ILE A 106 -0.91 -0.62 9.44
CA ILE A 106 -2.06 -0.78 8.56
C ILE A 106 -2.86 -2.01 9.03
N PRO A 107 -4.12 -1.84 9.50
CA PRO A 107 -4.96 -2.96 9.91
C PRO A 107 -5.14 -3.99 8.78
N GLU A 108 -5.15 -5.28 9.12
CA GLU A 108 -5.35 -6.38 8.15
C GLU A 108 -6.61 -6.20 7.29
N GLN A 109 -7.69 -5.67 7.88
CA GLN A 109 -8.92 -5.36 7.17
C GLN A 109 -8.70 -4.40 5.98
N ASN A 110 -7.77 -3.45 6.11
CA ASN A 110 -7.46 -2.52 5.04
C ASN A 110 -6.65 -3.17 3.92
N TRP A 111 -5.74 -4.10 4.25
CA TRP A 111 -5.01 -4.89 3.25
C TRP A 111 -5.97 -5.76 2.44
N LYS A 112 -6.94 -6.37 3.12
CA LYS A 112 -7.99 -7.13 2.47
C LYS A 112 -8.86 -6.25 1.56
N GLU A 113 -9.26 -5.07 2.02
CA GLU A 113 -10.07 -4.15 1.21
C GLU A 113 -9.30 -3.65 -0.03
N GLU A 114 -8.00 -3.41 0.10
CA GLU A 114 -7.13 -3.06 -1.04
C GLU A 114 -7.05 -4.20 -2.05
N TYR A 115 -6.84 -5.43 -1.58
CA TYR A 115 -6.83 -6.64 -2.43
C TYR A 115 -8.17 -6.85 -3.15
N ASP A 116 -9.30 -6.70 -2.43
CA ASP A 116 -10.64 -6.84 -3.00
C ASP A 116 -10.89 -5.78 -4.09
N ALA A 117 -10.44 -4.53 -3.86
CA ALA A 117 -10.53 -3.46 -4.87
C ALA A 117 -9.64 -3.72 -6.09
N ASP A 118 -8.44 -4.25 -5.89
CA ASP A 118 -7.54 -4.67 -6.98
C ASP A 118 -8.19 -5.75 -7.84
N GLN A 119 -8.87 -6.72 -7.21
CA GLN A 119 -9.61 -7.75 -7.94
C GLN A 119 -10.82 -7.20 -8.69
N GLU A 120 -11.56 -6.26 -8.12
CA GLU A 120 -12.65 -5.57 -8.82
C GLU A 120 -12.14 -4.87 -10.10
N ILE A 121 -10.95 -4.26 -10.07
CA ILE A 121 -10.33 -3.63 -11.24
C ILE A 121 -9.95 -4.69 -12.30
N LEU A 122 -9.31 -5.79 -11.89
CA LEU A 122 -8.90 -6.86 -12.81
C LEU A 122 -10.11 -7.47 -13.52
N ASN A 123 -11.16 -7.81 -12.78
CA ASN A 123 -12.39 -8.36 -13.34
C ASN A 123 -13.05 -7.39 -14.33
N ALA A 124 -13.11 -6.09 -14.00
CA ALA A 124 -13.67 -5.08 -14.90
C ALA A 124 -12.84 -4.91 -16.19
N PHE A 125 -11.51 -5.01 -16.08
CA PHE A 125 -10.61 -4.95 -17.23
C PHE A 125 -10.76 -6.17 -18.16
N GLU A 126 -10.89 -7.36 -17.59
CA GLU A 126 -11.17 -8.60 -18.34
C GLU A 126 -12.53 -8.51 -19.07
N GLU A 127 -13.58 -8.05 -18.38
CA GLU A 127 -14.91 -7.82 -18.96
C GLU A 127 -14.85 -6.82 -20.14
N MET A 128 -14.14 -5.70 -19.98
CA MET A 128 -13.94 -4.73 -21.05
C MET A 128 -13.18 -5.31 -22.25
N SER A 129 -12.18 -6.14 -22.00
CA SER A 129 -11.36 -6.74 -23.07
C SER A 129 -12.18 -7.72 -23.90
N ALA A 130 -12.95 -8.61 -23.24
CA ALA A 130 -13.83 -9.56 -23.92
C ALA A 130 -14.91 -8.87 -24.76
N LEU A 131 -15.48 -7.76 -24.28
CA LEU A 131 -16.49 -6.98 -24.99
C LEU A 131 -15.92 -6.28 -26.24
N LYS A 132 -14.66 -5.82 -26.18
CA LYS A 132 -13.98 -5.21 -27.33
C LYS A 132 -13.68 -6.25 -28.41
N GLU A 133 -13.21 -7.44 -28.02
CA GLU A 133 -12.94 -8.54 -28.95
C GLU A 133 -14.21 -9.03 -29.65
N SER A 134 -15.32 -9.15 -28.92
CA SER A 134 -16.61 -9.61 -29.45
C SER A 134 -17.33 -8.61 -30.38
N SER A 135 -16.82 -7.37 -30.46
CA SER A 135 -17.35 -6.31 -31.33
C SER A 135 -16.59 -6.18 -32.65
N THR A 136 -15.58 -7.04 -32.86
CA THR A 136 -14.75 -7.16 -34.07
C THR A 136 -15.21 -8.34 -34.92
#